data_AF-A0A812RHX1-F1
#
_entry.id   AF-A0A812RHX1-F1
#
_cell.length_a   1.000
_cell.length_b   1.000
_cell.length_c   1.000
_cell.angle_alpha   90.00
_cell.angle_beta   90.00
_cell.angle_gamma   90.00
#
_symmetry.space_group_name_H-M   'P 1'
#
loop_
_entity.id
_entity.type
_entity.pdbx_description
1 polymer ?
#
loop_
_entity_poly.entity_id
_entity_poly.type
_entity_poly.pdbx_seq_one_letter_code
_entity_poly.pdbx_strand_id
1 'polypeptide(L)'
;MMQCDTMLCPEDVYYTNDSISSTFSDGRSIYDAAASFNTHSLRVTDFPLMHVFRSGSCYFSRNNRHLWVFRNSGVDLVPVKLVRRPARSSRLLPREHVCVRYAR
;
A
#
# COMPACT_ATOMS: atom_id res chain seq x y z
N MET A 1 -15.23 -4.12 -14.37
CA MET A 1 -15.54 -3.45 -13.08
C MET A 1 -14.44 -3.80 -12.09
N MET A 2 -13.91 -2.81 -11.37
CA MET A 2 -13.00 -3.09 -10.24
C MET A 2 -13.75 -3.87 -9.17
N GLN A 3 -13.24 -5.03 -8.79
CA GLN A 3 -13.74 -5.82 -7.66
C GLN A 3 -12.86 -5.49 -6.45
N CYS A 4 -13.32 -4.56 -5.61
CA CYS A 4 -12.79 -4.36 -4.27
C CYS A 4 -13.72 -5.02 -3.24
N ASP A 5 -13.14 -5.52 -2.15
CA ASP A 5 -13.91 -6.22 -1.11
C ASP A 5 -14.33 -5.26 0.01
N THR A 6 -13.55 -4.21 0.26
CA THR A 6 -13.83 -3.20 1.30
C THR A 6 -13.05 -1.91 1.06
N MET A 7 -13.40 -0.85 1.81
CA MET A 7 -12.64 0.41 1.90
C MET A 7 -11.87 0.42 3.22
N LEU A 8 -10.59 0.79 3.20
CA LEU A 8 -9.77 0.95 4.41
C LEU A 8 -9.08 2.30 4.42
N CYS A 9 -8.85 2.84 5.63
CA CYS A 9 -7.91 3.93 5.82
C CYS A 9 -6.48 3.40 5.62
N PRO A 10 -5.64 4.04 4.77
CA PRO A 10 -4.25 3.62 4.60
C PRO A 10 -3.44 3.58 5.90
N GLU A 11 -3.77 4.42 6.88
CA GLU A 11 -3.08 4.44 8.18
C GLU A 11 -3.38 3.21 9.04
N ASP A 12 -4.54 2.58 8.87
CA ASP A 12 -4.94 1.35 9.58
C ASP A 12 -4.31 0.07 9.00
N VAL A 13 -3.56 0.18 7.89
CA VAL A 13 -2.95 -0.96 7.20
C VAL A 13 -1.44 -0.98 7.43
N TYR A 14 -0.90 -2.03 8.04
CA TYR A 14 0.52 -2.14 8.36
C TYR A 14 1.38 -2.64 7.20
N TYR A 15 2.65 -2.24 7.20
CA TYR A 15 3.66 -2.79 6.31
C TYR A 15 4.06 -4.22 6.70
N THR A 16 4.38 -5.04 5.70
CA THR A 16 4.92 -6.40 5.91
C THR A 16 6.44 -6.45 5.94
N ASN A 17 7.12 -5.49 5.32
CA ASN A 17 8.58 -5.42 5.22
C ASN A 17 9.12 -4.24 6.02
N ASP A 18 10.41 -4.27 6.32
CA ASP A 18 11.16 -3.17 6.92
C ASP A 18 11.57 -2.08 5.90
N SER A 19 11.56 -2.44 4.62
CA SER A 19 12.03 -1.59 3.54
C SER A 19 11.27 -1.80 2.24
N ILE A 20 11.23 -0.74 1.44
CA ILE A 20 10.68 -0.70 0.08
C ILE A 20 11.64 0.03 -0.86
N SER A 21 11.55 -0.24 -2.17
CA SER A 21 12.22 0.58 -3.19
C SER A 21 11.48 1.90 -3.38
N SER A 22 12.21 2.97 -3.69
CA SER A 22 11.66 4.26 -4.15
C SER A 22 11.02 4.19 -5.54
N THR A 23 11.18 3.08 -6.25
CA THR A 23 10.67 2.87 -7.61
C THR A 23 9.78 1.64 -7.72
N PHE A 24 8.81 1.71 -8.63
CA PHE A 24 8.02 0.58 -9.10
C PHE A 24 8.82 -0.28 -10.08
N SER A 25 8.33 -1.48 -10.39
CA SER A 25 8.97 -2.38 -11.35
C SER A 25 8.98 -1.85 -12.78
N ASP A 26 8.12 -0.88 -13.09
CA ASP A 26 8.06 -0.17 -14.37
C ASP A 26 8.93 1.10 -14.40
N GLY A 27 9.72 1.34 -13.35
CA GLY A 27 10.62 2.49 -13.24
C GLY A 27 9.98 3.77 -12.68
N ARG A 28 8.65 3.82 -12.50
CA ARG A 28 7.99 5.01 -11.93
C ARG A 28 8.39 5.23 -10.47
N SER A 29 8.50 6.49 -10.05
CA SER A 29 8.76 6.88 -8.66
C SER A 29 7.52 6.75 -7.79
N ILE A 30 7.69 6.25 -6.55
CA ILE A 30 6.60 6.26 -5.55
C ILE A 30 6.25 7.69 -5.12
N TYR A 31 7.23 8.61 -5.14
CA TYR A 31 7.02 10.01 -4.76
C TYR A 31 6.16 10.73 -5.81
N ASP A 32 6.46 10.52 -7.10
CA ASP A 32 5.69 11.13 -8.19
C ASP A 32 4.25 10.59 -8.20
N ALA A 33 4.08 9.29 -7.93
CA ALA A 33 2.76 8.71 -7.78
C ALA A 33 1.98 9.36 -6.63
N ALA A 34 2.59 9.55 -5.46
CA ALA A 34 1.95 10.22 -4.32
C ALA A 34 1.60 11.69 -4.63
N ALA A 35 2.50 12.42 -5.29
CA ALA A 35 2.25 13.79 -5.74
C ALA A 35 1.12 13.89 -6.78
N SER A 36 0.97 12.88 -7.64
CA SER A 36 -0.08 12.85 -8.66
C SER A 36 -1.49 12.77 -8.05
N PHE A 37 -1.62 12.08 -6.91
CA PHE A 37 -2.86 12.09 -6.13
C PHE A 37 -3.15 13.44 -5.48
N ASN A 38 -2.14 14.07 -4.85
CA ASN A 38 -2.29 15.41 -4.26
C ASN A 38 -2.73 16.46 -5.29
N THR A 39 -2.23 16.35 -6.51
CA THR A 39 -2.59 17.24 -7.64
C THR A 39 -3.89 16.86 -8.35
N HIS A 40 -4.60 15.83 -7.88
CA HIS A 40 -5.83 15.28 -8.49
C HIS A 40 -5.66 14.83 -9.95
N SER A 41 -4.41 14.63 -10.40
CA SER A 41 -4.10 14.13 -11.74
C SER A 41 -4.27 12.61 -11.83
N LEU A 42 -4.36 11.92 -10.69
CA LEU A 42 -4.58 10.48 -10.60
C LEU A 42 -5.70 10.17 -9.61
N ARG A 43 -6.73 9.42 -10.05
CA ARG A 43 -7.80 8.96 -9.14
C ARG A 43 -7.42 7.63 -8.52
N VAL A 44 -8.00 7.33 -7.36
CA VAL A 44 -7.78 6.04 -6.68
C VAL A 44 -8.12 4.84 -7.58
N THR A 45 -9.10 4.99 -8.47
CA THR A 45 -9.50 4.00 -9.48
C THR A 45 -8.53 3.88 -10.65
N ASP A 46 -7.61 4.82 -10.83
CA ASP A 46 -6.61 4.76 -11.90
C ASP A 46 -5.31 4.11 -11.41
N PHE A 47 -5.22 3.86 -10.10
CA PHE A 47 -4.08 3.23 -9.47
C PHE A 47 -4.31 1.73 -9.22
N PRO A 48 -3.27 0.89 -9.27
CA PRO A 48 -3.42 -0.52 -8.99
C PRO A 48 -3.95 -0.80 -7.57
N LEU A 49 -5.02 -1.60 -7.50
CA LEU A 49 -5.71 -1.97 -6.26
C LEU A 49 -4.74 -2.56 -5.22
N MET A 50 -4.84 -2.09 -3.97
CA MET A 50 -4.01 -2.61 -2.89
C MET A 50 -4.56 -3.96 -2.39
N HIS A 51 -3.70 -4.96 -2.33
CA HIS A 51 -4.04 -6.24 -1.72
C HIS A 51 -3.66 -6.22 -0.25
N VAL A 52 -4.62 -6.57 0.61
CA VAL A 52 -4.44 -6.64 2.06
C VAL A 52 -4.86 -7.99 2.59
N PHE A 53 -4.26 -8.44 3.68
CA PHE A 53 -4.69 -9.63 4.39
C PHE A 53 -4.79 -9.35 5.88
N ARG A 54 -5.66 -10.10 6.56
CA ARG A 54 -5.85 -9.97 8.00
C ARG A 54 -4.95 -10.95 8.75
N SER A 55 -4.36 -10.50 9.85
CA SER A 55 -3.66 -11.35 10.81
C SER A 55 -3.98 -10.86 12.22
N GLY A 56 -4.81 -11.62 12.94
CA GLY A 56 -5.37 -11.17 14.22
C GLY A 56 -6.36 -10.02 14.01
N SER A 57 -6.20 -8.94 14.77
CA SER A 57 -6.98 -7.69 14.64
C SER A 57 -6.45 -6.72 13.58
N CYS A 58 -5.28 -7.00 13.01
CA CYS A 58 -4.56 -6.06 12.14
C CYS A 58 -4.69 -6.41 10.65
N TYR A 59 -4.70 -5.38 9.80
CA TYR A 59 -4.56 -5.51 8.35
C TYR A 59 -3.12 -5.28 7.93
N PHE A 60 -2.64 -6.08 6.98
CA PHE A 60 -1.29 -6.00 6.46
C PHE A 60 -1.31 -5.88 4.93
N SER A 61 -0.45 -5.01 4.40
CA SER A 61 -0.33 -4.82 2.96
C SER A 61 0.57 -5.89 2.32
N ARG A 62 0.12 -6.42 1.19
CA ARG A 62 0.95 -7.19 0.27
C ARG A 62 1.74 -6.32 -0.70
N ASN A 63 1.35 -5.05 -0.84
CA ASN A 63 1.89 -4.10 -1.79
C ASN A 63 2.40 -2.88 -1.01
N ASN A 64 3.49 -3.04 -0.25
CA ASN A 64 4.01 -2.00 0.64
C ASN A 64 4.31 -0.67 -0.08
N ARG A 65 4.74 -0.69 -1.34
CA ARG A 65 4.92 0.55 -2.14
C ARG A 65 3.60 1.28 -2.38
N HIS A 66 2.50 0.57 -2.62
CA HIS A 66 1.19 1.21 -2.86
C HIS A 66 0.64 1.78 -1.56
N LEU A 67 0.80 1.05 -0.45
CA LEU A 67 0.46 1.54 0.88
C LEU A 67 1.20 2.84 1.19
N TRP A 68 2.51 2.90 0.91
CA TRP A 68 3.31 4.10 1.10
C TRP A 68 2.78 5.27 0.29
N VAL A 69 2.48 5.05 -0.99
CA VAL A 69 1.89 6.08 -1.86
C VAL A 69 0.60 6.62 -1.25
N PHE A 70 -0.32 5.74 -0.85
CA PHE A 70 -1.61 6.17 -0.31
C PHE A 70 -1.47 6.97 1.00
N ARG A 71 -0.64 6.51 1.94
CA ARG A 71 -0.35 7.23 3.18
C ARG A 71 0.27 8.62 2.96
N ASN A 72 1.03 8.80 1.88
CA ASN A 72 1.68 10.08 1.55
C ASN A 72 0.91 10.92 0.51
N SER A 73 -0.31 10.51 0.16
CA SER A 73 -1.12 11.14 -0.90
C SER A 73 -2.30 11.96 -0.41
N GLY A 74 -2.52 12.04 0.91
CA GLY A 74 -3.69 12.71 1.49
C GLY A 74 -5.02 12.00 1.23
N VAL A 75 -5.02 10.75 0.76
CA VAL A 75 -6.22 9.95 0.52
C VAL A 75 -6.66 9.25 1.81
N ASP A 76 -7.85 9.57 2.29
CA ASP A 76 -8.39 9.03 3.56
C ASP A 76 -8.89 7.58 3.44
N LEU A 77 -9.45 7.20 2.28
CA LEU A 77 -10.04 5.88 2.07
C LEU A 77 -9.64 5.30 0.72
N VAL A 78 -9.19 4.05 0.75
CA VAL A 78 -8.78 3.33 -0.45
C VAL A 78 -9.56 2.02 -0.59
N PRO A 79 -10.01 1.67 -1.81
CA PRO A 79 -10.54 0.35 -2.09
C PRO A 79 -9.41 -0.65 -2.00
N VAL A 80 -9.68 -1.77 -1.33
CA VAL A 80 -8.72 -2.86 -1.17
C VAL A 80 -9.33 -4.19 -1.57
N LYS A 81 -8.45 -5.13 -1.92
CA LYS A 81 -8.80 -6.54 -2.09
C LYS A 81 -8.30 -7.34 -0.90
N LEU A 82 -9.20 -8.05 -0.23
CA LEU A 82 -8.86 -8.99 0.82
C LEU A 82 -8.33 -10.27 0.18
N VAL A 83 -7.10 -10.62 0.51
CA VAL A 83 -6.45 -11.84 0.03
C VAL A 83 -6.13 -12.77 1.18
N ARG A 84 -5.94 -14.06 0.85
CA ARG A 84 -5.51 -15.04 1.84
C ARG A 84 -4.13 -14.67 2.39
N ARG A 85 -3.98 -14.79 3.69
CA ARG A 85 -2.69 -14.64 4.37
C ARG A 85 -1.69 -15.64 3.79
N PRO A 86 -0.46 -15.22 3.42
CA PRO A 86 0.56 -16.14 2.95
C PRO A 86 1.02 -17.08 4.08
N ALA A 87 1.12 -18.39 3.78
CA ALA A 87 1.43 -19.43 4.77
C ALA A 87 2.77 -19.22 5.51
N ARG A 88 3.72 -18.53 4.87
CA ARG A 88 5.07 -18.28 5.41
C ARG A 88 5.19 -17.01 6.26
N SER A 89 4.12 -16.22 6.44
CA SER A 89 4.21 -15.08 7.34
C SER A 89 4.07 -15.58 8.78
N SER A 90 5.18 -15.60 9.53
CA SER A 90 5.19 -15.80 10.98
C SER A 90 4.40 -14.68 11.68
N ARG A 91 4.48 -14.52 13.01
CA ARG A 91 3.85 -13.37 13.70
C ARG A 91 4.41 -12.07 13.11
N LEU A 92 3.66 -11.46 12.20
CA LEU A 92 3.96 -10.14 11.68
C LEU A 92 3.70 -9.15 12.80
N LEU A 93 4.72 -8.37 13.11
CA LEU A 93 4.56 -7.22 13.99
C LEU A 93 3.97 -6.07 13.16
N PRO A 94 2.97 -5.34 13.71
CA PRO A 94 2.47 -4.15 13.07
C PRO A 94 3.62 -3.15 12.87
N ARG A 95 3.76 -2.65 11.65
CA ARG A 95 4.76 -1.64 11.29
C ARG A 95 4.06 -0.49 10.61
N GLU A 96 4.09 0.67 11.26
CA GLU A 96 3.51 1.92 10.75
C GLU A 96 4.48 2.67 9.84
N HIS A 97 5.77 2.37 9.94
CA HIS A 97 6.82 3.01 9.15
C HIS A 97 7.59 1.98 8.33
N VAL A 98 8.22 2.47 7.26
CA VAL A 98 9.06 1.67 6.36
C VAL A 98 10.23 2.51 5.86
N CYS A 99 11.40 1.88 5.72
CA CYS A 99 12.56 2.54 5.13
C CYS A 99 12.47 2.54 3.60
N VAL A 100 12.49 3.71 2.98
CA VAL A 100 12.56 3.83 1.51
C VAL A 100 14.02 3.75 1.06
N ARG A 101 14.34 2.78 0.20
CA ARG A 101 15.67 2.59 -0.39
C ARG A 101 15.68 3.15 -1.80
N TYR A 102 16.66 3.99 -2.10
CA TYR A 102 16.88 4.49 -3.45
C TYR A 102 17.47 3.38 -4.32
N ALA A 103 16.91 3.21 -5.52
CA ALA A 103 17.57 2.43 -6.55
C ALA A 103 18.92 3.09 -6.89
N ARG A 104 19.99 2.29 -6.92
CA ARG A 104 21.31 2.73 -7.37
C ARG A 104 21.39 2.72 -8.89
#